data_AF-A0A9X2MRL9-F1
#
_entry.id   AF-A0A9X2MRL9-F1
#
_cell.length_a   1.000
_cell.length_b   1.000
_cell.length_c   1.000
_cell.angle_alpha   90.00
_cell.angle_beta   90.00
_cell.angle_gamma   90.00
#
_symmetry.space_group_name_H-M   'P 1'
#
loop_
_entity.id
_entity.type
_entity.pdbx_description
1 polymer ?
#
loop_
_entity_poly.entity_id
_entity_poly.type
_entity_poly.pdbx_seq_one_letter_code
_entity_poly.pdbx_strand_id
1 'polypeptide(L)'
;MYFSVIRNNRFFVIVADGVVETELIELPTEELSDQVAYLLQLAWNEGELWGKETQRKEMDPLGYSKVISEAILRMKSLTHDEINAESEFNEKRIDEYNRQVMVQVLSWKSTENQ
;
A
#
# COMPACT_ATOMS: atom_id res chain seq x y z
N MET A 1 -2.06 20.81 -10.03
CA MET A 1 -1.90 21.75 -8.89
C MET A 1 -2.79 22.96 -9.14
N TYR A 2 -3.58 23.35 -8.14
CA TYR A 2 -4.48 24.51 -8.20
C TYR A 2 -3.85 25.70 -7.49
N PHE A 3 -3.92 26.89 -8.07
CA PHE A 3 -3.42 28.13 -7.48
C PHE A 3 -4.19 29.34 -8.01
N SER A 4 -4.20 30.41 -7.23
CA SER A 4 -4.79 31.69 -7.60
C SER A 4 -3.77 32.57 -8.33
N VAL A 5 -4.23 33.34 -9.31
CA VAL A 5 -3.41 34.29 -10.05
C VAL A 5 -4.18 35.59 -10.29
N ILE A 6 -3.47 36.71 -10.14
CA ILE A 6 -3.99 38.04 -10.44
C ILE A 6 -3.51 38.46 -11.83
N ARG A 7 -4.43 38.70 -12.77
CA ARG A 7 -4.13 39.21 -14.12
C ARG A 7 -5.05 40.39 -14.45
N ASN A 8 -4.49 41.54 -14.82
CA ASN A 8 -5.27 42.73 -15.21
C ASN A 8 -6.38 43.11 -14.21
N ASN A 9 -6.08 43.07 -12.90
CA ASN A 9 -7.02 43.36 -11.82
C ASN A 9 -8.23 42.41 -11.76
N ARG A 10 -8.07 41.20 -12.27
CA ARG A 10 -9.02 40.08 -12.16
C ARG A 10 -8.33 38.92 -11.45
N PHE A 11 -9.13 38.11 -10.77
CA PHE A 11 -8.65 37.02 -9.92
C PHE A 11 -9.08 35.70 -10.52
N PHE A 12 -8.11 34.85 -10.86
CA PHE A 12 -8.35 33.57 -11.53
C PHE A 12 -7.88 32.42 -10.67
N VAL A 13 -8.58 31.30 -10.76
CA VAL A 13 -8.06 30.02 -10.30
C VAL A 13 -7.58 29.23 -11.51
N ILE A 14 -6.35 28.77 -11.45
CA ILE A 14 -5.67 28.04 -12.52
C ILE A 14 -5.36 26.63 -12.03
N VAL A 15 -5.49 25.66 -12.93
CA VAL A 15 -4.92 24.33 -12.76
C VAL A 15 -3.68 24.19 -13.65
N ALA A 16 -2.56 23.79 -13.06
CA ALA A 16 -1.37 23.37 -13.78
C ALA A 16 -1.10 21.89 -13.61
N ASP A 17 -0.85 21.21 -14.71
CA ASP A 17 -0.41 19.80 -14.74
C ASP A 17 1.09 19.69 -15.10
N GLY A 18 1.89 20.65 -14.63
CA GLY A 18 3.34 20.72 -14.87
C GLY A 18 3.78 21.18 -16.27
N VAL A 19 2.90 21.11 -17.28
CA VAL A 19 3.19 21.54 -18.66
C VAL A 19 2.20 22.58 -19.17
N VAL A 20 0.92 22.47 -18.78
CA VAL A 20 -0.16 23.33 -19.27
C VAL A 20 -0.85 23.99 -18.08
N GLU A 21 -1.05 25.30 -18.18
CA GLU A 21 -1.89 26.10 -17.28
C GLU A 21 -3.25 26.32 -17.94
N THR A 22 -4.33 25.99 -17.23
CA THR A 22 -5.70 26.23 -17.69
C THR A 22 -6.46 27.07 -16.67
N GLU A 23 -7.04 28.17 -17.12
CA GLU A 23 -7.92 29.02 -16.31
C GLU A 23 -9.26 28.30 -16.11
N LEU A 24 -9.68 28.13 -14.85
CA LEU A 24 -10.90 27.41 -14.49
C LEU A 24 -12.06 28.36 -14.24
N ILE A 25 -11.82 29.39 -13.43
CA ILE A 25 -12.85 30.31 -12.98
C ILE A 25 -12.25 31.68 -12.67
N GLU A 26 -12.97 32.74 -13.05
CA GLU A 26 -12.74 34.12 -12.65
C GLU A 26 -13.60 34.42 -11.42
N LEU A 27 -13.00 35.06 -10.41
CA LEU A 27 -13.64 35.40 -9.15
C LEU A 27 -13.54 36.91 -8.89
N PRO A 28 -14.51 37.48 -8.16
CA PRO A 28 -14.59 38.92 -7.93
C PRO A 28 -13.54 39.47 -6.96
N THR A 29 -12.94 38.63 -6.11
CA THR A 29 -11.94 39.04 -5.12
C THR A 29 -10.76 38.07 -5.04
N GLU A 30 -9.60 38.58 -4.65
CA GLU A 30 -8.38 37.80 -4.42
C GLU A 30 -8.60 36.73 -3.36
N GLU A 31 -9.13 37.13 -2.21
CA GLU A 31 -9.39 36.27 -1.06
C GLU A 31 -10.27 35.07 -1.43
N LEU A 32 -11.28 35.29 -2.27
CA LEU A 32 -12.15 34.22 -2.74
C LEU A 32 -11.41 33.29 -3.71
N SER A 33 -10.56 33.84 -4.57
CA SER A 33 -9.72 33.04 -5.47
C SER A 33 -8.71 32.17 -4.73
N ASP A 34 -8.11 32.69 -3.66
CA ASP A 34 -7.19 31.96 -2.81
C ASP A 34 -7.91 30.83 -2.08
N GLN A 35 -9.08 31.11 -1.50
CA GLN A 35 -9.88 30.10 -0.79
C GLN A 35 -10.32 28.98 -1.74
N VAL A 36 -10.80 29.33 -2.93
CA VAL A 36 -11.24 28.33 -3.91
C VAL A 36 -10.06 27.49 -4.40
N ALA A 37 -8.92 28.12 -4.72
CA ALA A 37 -7.72 27.39 -5.12
C ALA A 37 -7.24 26.43 -4.02
N TYR A 38 -7.25 26.88 -2.76
CA TYR A 38 -6.89 26.06 -1.60
C TYR A 38 -7.82 24.86 -1.44
N LEU A 39 -9.15 25.07 -1.50
CA LEU A 39 -10.12 23.98 -1.35
C LEU A 39 -10.03 22.96 -2.49
N LEU A 40 -9.80 23.42 -3.73
CA LEU A 40 -9.59 22.54 -4.87
C LEU A 40 -8.32 21.71 -4.72
N GLN A 41 -7.22 22.33 -4.25
CA GLN A 41 -5.98 21.61 -4.01
C GLN A 41 -6.14 20.59 -2.86
N LEU A 42 -6.88 20.94 -1.81
CA LEU A 42 -7.17 20.02 -0.71
C LEU A 42 -7.98 18.81 -1.19
N ALA A 43 -9.07 19.05 -1.93
CA ALA A 43 -9.91 18.00 -2.49
C ALA A 43 -9.13 17.07 -3.44
N TRP A 44 -8.23 17.63 -4.26
CA TRP A 44 -7.33 16.84 -5.11
C TRP A 44 -6.42 15.93 -4.28
N ASN A 45 -5.80 16.46 -3.24
CA ASN A 45 -4.91 15.70 -2.36
C ASN A 45 -5.66 14.57 -1.64
N GLU A 46 -6.87 14.84 -1.15
CA GLU A 46 -7.73 13.81 -0.54
C GLU A 46 -8.10 12.72 -1.53
N GLY A 47 -8.47 13.10 -2.76
CA GLY A 47 -8.75 12.14 -3.84
C GLY A 47 -7.54 11.27 -4.17
N GLU A 48 -6.34 11.85 -4.24
CA GLU A 48 -5.10 11.10 -4.49
C GLU A 48 -4.79 10.12 -3.35
N LEU A 49 -4.98 10.54 -2.09
CA LEU A 49 -4.84 9.68 -0.92
C LEU A 49 -5.83 8.52 -0.94
N TRP A 50 -7.10 8.78 -1.27
CA TRP A 50 -8.12 7.74 -1.41
C TRP A 50 -7.80 6.77 -2.54
N GLY A 51 -7.29 7.27 -3.67
CA GLY A 51 -6.81 6.43 -4.78
C GLY A 51 -5.70 5.50 -4.33
N LYS A 52 -4.68 6.03 -3.63
CA LYS A 52 -3.57 5.23 -3.08
C LYS A 52 -4.04 4.17 -2.10
N GLU A 53 -4.95 4.53 -1.20
CA GLU A 53 -5.48 3.59 -0.20
C GLU A 53 -6.33 2.49 -0.84
N THR A 54 -7.13 2.84 -1.84
CA THR A 54 -7.90 1.86 -2.64
C THR A 54 -6.97 0.90 -3.36
N GLN A 55 -5.96 1.43 -4.07
CA GLN A 55 -4.98 0.63 -4.79
C GLN A 55 -4.19 -0.29 -3.84
N ARG A 56 -3.83 0.21 -2.64
CA ARG A 56 -3.19 -0.60 -1.60
C ARG A 56 -4.07 -1.77 -1.17
N LYS A 57 -5.37 -1.54 -0.96
CA LYS A 57 -6.33 -2.61 -0.62
C LYS A 57 -6.53 -3.60 -1.76
N GLU A 58 -6.50 -3.16 -3.01
CA GLU A 58 -6.60 -4.06 -4.17
C GLU A 58 -5.35 -4.93 -4.34
N MET A 59 -4.16 -4.36 -4.13
CA MET A 59 -2.90 -5.09 -4.24
C MET A 59 -2.64 -6.03 -3.06
N ASP A 60 -3.14 -5.70 -1.87
CA ASP A 60 -2.97 -6.48 -0.65
C ASP A 60 -4.30 -6.58 0.14
N PRO A 61 -5.31 -7.28 -0.40
CA PRO A 61 -6.66 -7.32 0.18
C PRO A 61 -6.69 -8.02 1.54
N LEU A 62 -5.72 -8.91 1.79
CA LEU A 62 -5.59 -9.66 3.04
C LEU A 62 -4.62 -9.01 4.03
N GLY A 63 -3.96 -7.90 3.65
CA GLY A 63 -3.08 -7.13 4.54
C GLY A 63 -1.76 -7.82 4.86
N TYR A 64 -1.28 -8.72 4.00
CA TYR A 64 -0.04 -9.47 4.19
C TYR A 64 1.21 -8.59 4.16
N SER A 65 1.20 -7.43 3.51
CA SER A 65 2.34 -6.50 3.47
C SER A 65 2.79 -6.09 4.88
N LYS A 66 1.83 -5.88 5.80
CA LYS A 66 2.13 -5.57 7.19
C LYS A 66 2.77 -6.78 7.88
N VAL A 67 2.18 -7.97 7.72
CA VAL A 67 2.71 -9.22 8.29
C VAL A 67 4.12 -9.53 7.80
N ILE A 68 4.36 -9.37 6.50
CA ILE A 68 5.67 -9.58 5.87
C ILE A 68 6.67 -8.55 6.40
N SER A 69 6.28 -7.28 6.52
CA SER A 69 7.18 -6.23 7.05
C SER A 69 7.55 -6.47 8.51
N GLU A 70 6.59 -6.91 9.33
CA GLU A 70 6.80 -7.27 10.74
C GLU A 70 7.69 -8.51 10.86
N ALA A 71 7.48 -9.53 10.01
CA ALA A 71 8.34 -10.71 9.96
C ALA A 71 9.78 -10.35 9.57
N ILE A 72 9.98 -9.47 8.58
CA ILE A 72 11.31 -9.01 8.17
C ILE A 72 12.00 -8.23 9.29
N LEU A 73 11.27 -7.33 9.96
CA LEU A 73 11.81 -6.58 11.10
C LEU A 73 12.20 -7.52 12.25
N ARG A 74 11.35 -8.51 12.53
CA ARG A 74 11.64 -9.54 13.53
C ARG A 74 12.91 -10.31 13.16
N MET A 75 13.02 -10.81 11.93
CA MET A 75 14.24 -11.49 11.45
C MET A 75 15.50 -10.63 11.56
N LYS A 76 15.40 -9.31 11.31
CA LYS A 76 16.53 -8.38 11.46
C LYS A 76 16.89 -8.09 12.91
N SER A 77 15.94 -8.21 13.83
CA SER A 77 16.14 -7.98 15.27
C SER A 77 16.69 -9.20 16.01
N LEU A 78 16.59 -10.39 15.42
CA LEU A 78 17.13 -11.62 15.99
C LEU A 78 18.65 -11.63 15.87
N THR A 79 19.31 -12.06 16.93
CA THR A 79 20.75 -12.35 16.93
C THR A 79 21.04 -13.62 16.12
N HIS A 80 22.29 -13.80 15.68
CA HIS A 80 22.67 -14.92 14.82
C HIS A 80 22.34 -16.30 15.44
N ASP A 81 22.45 -16.41 16.76
CA ASP A 81 22.12 -17.63 17.51
C ASP A 81 20.61 -17.91 17.56
N GLU A 82 19.78 -16.86 17.62
CA GLU A 82 18.32 -16.99 17.59
C GLU A 82 17.81 -17.34 16.19
N ILE A 83 18.44 -16.82 15.13
CA ILE A 83 18.15 -17.18 13.74
C ILE A 83 18.45 -18.67 13.50
N ASN A 84 19.58 -19.16 14.01
CA ASN A 84 19.96 -20.57 13.87
C ASN A 84 19.00 -21.49 14.63
N ALA A 85 18.60 -21.11 15.86
CA ALA A 85 17.62 -21.87 16.64
C ALA A 85 16.23 -21.92 15.98
N GLU A 86 15.78 -20.82 15.37
CA GLU A 86 14.49 -20.77 14.67
C GLU A 86 14.53 -21.57 13.36
N SER A 87 15.65 -21.57 12.64
CA SER A 87 15.87 -22.42 11.47
C SER A 87 15.80 -23.90 11.82
N GLU A 88 16.51 -24.31 12.88
CA GLU A 88 16.55 -25.72 13.32
C GLU A 88 15.16 -26.19 13.82
N PHE A 89 14.39 -25.31 14.44
CA PHE A 89 13.01 -25.59 14.84
C PHE A 89 12.08 -25.78 13.64
N ASN A 90 12.20 -24.92 12.63
CA ASN A 90 11.39 -25.03 11.41
C ASN A 90 11.74 -26.28 10.60
N GLU A 91 13.01 -26.65 10.54
CA GLU A 91 13.48 -27.86 9.86
C GLU A 91 12.88 -29.12 10.51
N LYS A 92 12.87 -29.19 11.85
CA LYS A 92 12.21 -30.28 12.60
C LYS A 92 10.71 -30.36 12.33
N ARG A 93 10.02 -29.22 12.20
CA ARG A 93 8.58 -29.19 11.86
C ARG A 93 8.30 -29.68 10.44
N ILE A 94 9.15 -29.33 9.49
CA ILE A 94 9.03 -29.78 8.10
C ILE A 94 9.24 -31.29 8.02
N ASP A 95 10.25 -31.82 8.72
CA ASP A 95 10.50 -33.27 8.78
C ASP A 95 9.35 -34.05 9.43
N GLU A 96 8.80 -33.53 10.53
CA GLU A 96 7.63 -34.12 11.20
C GLU A 96 6.42 -34.17 10.24
N TYR A 97 6.16 -33.07 9.53
CA TYR A 97 5.08 -32.99 8.56
C TYR A 97 5.29 -33.96 7.39
N ASN A 98 6.50 -34.02 6.84
CA ASN A 98 6.85 -34.95 5.76
C ASN A 98 6.69 -36.41 6.18
N ARG A 99 7.03 -36.76 7.43
CA ARG A 99 6.77 -38.10 7.98
C ARG A 99 5.28 -38.40 8.06
N GLN A 100 4.46 -37.47 8.52
CA GLN A 100 3.00 -37.66 8.60
C GLN A 100 2.38 -37.84 7.22
N VAL A 101 2.79 -37.03 6.24
CA VAL A 101 2.35 -37.16 4.84
C VAL A 101 2.79 -38.51 4.26
N MET A 102 4.04 -38.93 4.51
CA MET A 102 4.55 -40.22 4.04
C MET A 102 3.77 -41.39 4.64
N VAL A 103 3.43 -41.34 5.93
CA VAL A 103 2.58 -42.35 6.59
C VAL A 103 1.18 -42.40 5.97
N GLN A 104 0.58 -41.24 5.66
CA GLN A 104 -0.72 -41.20 4.96
C GLN A 104 -0.65 -41.77 3.53
N VAL A 105 0.39 -41.42 2.76
CA VAL A 105 0.56 -41.94 1.40
C VAL A 105 0.78 -43.46 1.41
N LEU A 106 1.56 -43.97 2.36
CA LEU A 106 1.79 -45.41 2.50
C LEU A 106 0.53 -46.16 2.94
N SER A 107 -0.29 -45.57 3.82
CA SER A 107 -1.56 -46.19 4.23
C SER A 107 -2.54 -46.28 3.06
N TRP A 108 -2.63 -45.25 2.22
CA TRP A 108 -3.48 -45.26 1.02
C TRP A 108 -3.05 -46.32 -0.01
N LYS A 109 -1.74 -46.49 -0.23
CA LYS A 109 -1.22 -47.55 -1.13
C LYS A 109 -1.45 -48.97 -0.62
N SER A 110 -1.56 -49.14 0.70
CA SER A 110 -1.87 -50.45 1.30
C SER A 110 -3.36 -50.82 1.15
N THR A 111 -4.26 -49.84 1.11
CA THR A 111 -5.70 -50.05 0.86
C THR A 111 -6.07 -50.25 -0.61
N GLU A 112 -5.25 -49.82 -1.56
CA GLU A 112 -5.48 -50.05 -3.00
C GLU A 112 -5.08 -51.47 -3.49
N ASN A 113 -4.37 -52.25 -2.67
CA ASN A 113 -3.91 -53.60 -3.01
C ASN A 113 -4.77 -54.73 -2.37
N GLN A 114 -5.99 -54.43 -1.95
CA GLN A 114 -7.02 -55.40 -1.54
C GLN A 114 -8.20 -55.37 -2.50
#